data_AF-A0A9D9S323-F1
#
_entry.id   AF-A0A9D9S323-F1
#
_cell.length_a   1.000
_cell.length_b   1.000
_cell.length_c   1.000
_cell.angle_alpha   90.00
_cell.angle_beta   90.00
_cell.angle_gamma   90.00
#
_symmetry.space_group_name_H-M   'P 1'
#
loop_
_entity.id
_entity.type
_entity.pdbx_description
1 polymer ?
#
loop_
_entity_poly.entity_id
_entity_poly.type
_entity_poly.pdbx_seq_one_letter_code
_entity_poly.pdbx_strand_id
1 'polypeptide(L)'
;MKELRVSLAFGVACLWASLCGCASTQERGLSHDEGEDYSKHLGEVFAQQATCWNAWGSILDDWKSNGGGLKGSMLATRAQITNDDSSVLAKLVRDARSRQSPLSQDAAFGSWPISDDAYRSVIFSIDGEHQVPKECEAPIWLDGWFWDDLRFVDGDPLKVRRLSDMPLSIDGDDPHDTTNWIFYWLFVRID
;
A
#
# COMPACT_ATOMS: atom_id res chain seq x y z
N MET A 1 -40.53 39.84 -23.66
CA MET A 1 -40.13 40.89 -22.69
C MET A 1 -39.25 40.22 -21.65
N LYS A 2 -37.91 40.36 -21.80
CA LYS A 2 -36.99 41.11 -20.91
C LYS A 2 -36.78 40.38 -19.56
N GLU A 3 -35.61 39.88 -19.16
CA GLU A 3 -34.22 40.21 -19.54
C GLU A 3 -33.26 39.01 -19.43
N LEU A 4 -32.28 38.96 -20.34
CA LEU A 4 -31.01 38.28 -20.19
C LEU A 4 -30.11 39.07 -19.22
N ARG A 5 -29.33 38.37 -18.38
CA ARG A 5 -28.08 38.90 -17.84
C ARG A 5 -26.96 37.89 -18.05
N VAL A 6 -26.23 38.11 -19.14
CA VAL A 6 -24.85 37.69 -19.33
C VAL A 6 -23.97 38.68 -18.56
N SER A 7 -22.97 38.21 -17.84
CA SER A 7 -21.84 39.04 -17.44
C SER A 7 -20.56 38.23 -17.59
N LEU A 8 -19.86 38.51 -18.68
CA LEU A 8 -18.42 38.30 -18.81
C LEU A 8 -17.71 39.31 -17.90
N ALA A 9 -16.69 38.86 -17.17
CA ALA A 9 -15.51 39.67 -16.92
C ALA A 9 -14.29 38.76 -16.80
N PHE A 10 -13.27 39.13 -17.57
CA PHE A 10 -11.97 38.52 -17.75
C PHE A 10 -11.13 38.55 -16.46
N GLY A 11 -10.29 37.50 -16.30
CA GLY A 11 -8.87 37.59 -15.91
C GLY A 11 -8.52 38.08 -14.50
N VAL A 12 -7.70 37.30 -13.79
CA VAL A 12 -6.31 37.64 -13.42
C VAL A 12 -5.75 36.51 -12.54
N ALA A 13 -4.58 36.02 -12.95
CA ALA A 13 -3.74 35.05 -12.26
C ALA A 13 -3.04 35.67 -11.04
N CYS A 14 -2.38 34.79 -10.27
CA CYS A 14 -1.39 35.07 -9.22
C CYS A 14 -1.94 35.59 -7.88
N LEU A 15 -1.94 34.72 -6.87
CA LEU A 15 -1.81 35.15 -5.47
C LEU A 15 -1.51 33.96 -4.53
N TRP A 16 -0.30 33.40 -4.60
CA TRP A 16 0.35 32.71 -3.47
C TRP A 16 1.86 32.93 -3.55
N ALA A 17 2.28 34.17 -3.31
CA ALA A 17 3.67 34.53 -3.03
C ALA A 17 3.68 35.68 -2.02
N SER A 18 3.76 35.33 -0.74
CA SER A 18 4.22 36.14 0.41
C SER A 18 3.96 35.26 1.64
N LEU A 19 4.97 34.77 2.35
CA LEU A 19 5.80 35.60 3.21
C LEU A 19 7.24 35.06 3.29
N CYS A 20 8.13 35.77 2.60
CA CYS A 20 9.50 35.96 3.08
C CYS A 20 9.45 36.85 4.33
N GLY A 21 10.02 36.37 5.42
CA GLY A 21 10.48 37.20 6.54
C GLY A 21 11.99 37.04 6.65
N CYS A 22 12.74 38.02 6.15
CA CYS A 22 14.17 38.18 6.43
C CYS A 22 14.36 39.37 7.38
N ALA A 23 15.04 39.13 8.51
CA ALA A 23 16.01 40.00 9.22
C ALA A 23 16.09 39.50 10.68
N SER A 24 17.24 39.22 11.29
CA SER A 24 18.53 39.90 11.19
C SER A 24 19.72 38.97 11.49
N THR A 25 20.81 39.28 10.80
CA THR A 25 22.21 38.86 10.95
C THR A 25 22.71 38.57 12.37
N GLN A 26 23.33 37.40 12.56
CA GLN A 26 24.58 37.28 13.31
C GLN A 26 25.48 36.23 12.64
N GLU A 27 26.57 36.71 12.05
CA GLU A 27 27.68 35.87 11.59
C GLU A 27 28.25 35.06 12.75
N ARG A 28 28.08 33.74 12.70
CA ARG A 28 29.08 32.80 13.21
C ARG A 28 29.31 31.79 12.10
N GLY A 29 30.53 31.79 11.58
CA GLY A 29 30.98 30.82 10.60
C GLY A 29 30.68 29.41 11.08
N LEU A 30 29.77 28.76 10.37
CA LEU A 30 29.70 27.32 10.23
C LEU A 30 29.73 27.10 8.73
N SER A 31 30.89 26.63 8.27
CA SER A 31 31.13 26.20 6.91
C SER A 31 29.98 25.32 6.44
N HIS A 32 29.39 25.78 5.35
CA HIS A 32 28.26 25.22 4.65
C HIS A 32 28.79 24.11 3.72
N ASP A 33 28.75 22.86 4.17
CA ASP A 33 29.09 21.68 3.34
C ASP A 33 28.16 20.47 3.60
N GLU A 34 27.22 20.59 4.56
CA GLU A 34 26.32 19.48 4.94
C GLU A 34 24.99 19.46 4.13
N GLY A 35 24.66 20.55 3.43
CA GLY A 35 23.38 20.69 2.71
C GLY A 35 23.31 19.94 1.37
N GLU A 36 24.42 19.89 0.62
CA GLU A 36 24.48 19.13 -0.64
C GLU A 36 24.50 17.62 -0.39
N ASP A 37 25.18 17.17 0.67
CA ASP A 37 25.26 15.76 1.06
C ASP A 37 23.90 15.22 1.53
N TYR A 38 23.17 15.98 2.34
CA TYR A 38 21.82 15.61 2.77
C TYR A 38 20.82 15.55 1.61
N SER A 39 20.85 16.53 0.69
CA SER A 39 19.95 16.52 -0.48
C SER A 39 20.24 15.35 -1.41
N LYS A 40 21.52 15.01 -1.62
CA LYS A 40 21.92 13.86 -2.43
C LYS A 40 21.47 12.56 -1.78
N HIS A 41 21.70 12.42 -0.47
CA HIS A 41 21.27 11.26 0.29
C HIS A 41 19.74 11.06 0.24
N LEU A 42 18.96 12.13 0.40
CA LEU A 42 17.51 12.07 0.23
C LEU A 42 17.11 11.63 -1.19
N GLY A 43 17.80 12.14 -2.22
CA GLY A 43 17.57 11.72 -3.60
C GLY A 43 17.81 10.22 -3.81
N GLU A 44 18.88 9.67 -3.23
CA GLU A 44 19.19 8.23 -3.26
C GLU A 44 18.13 7.41 -2.54
N VAL A 45 17.67 7.85 -1.36
CA VAL A 45 16.58 7.20 -0.62
C VAL A 45 15.30 7.15 -1.44
N PHE A 46 14.86 8.27 -2.04
CA PHE A 46 13.66 8.29 -2.87
C PHE A 46 13.78 7.43 -4.13
N ALA A 47 14.96 7.42 -4.77
CA ALA A 47 15.22 6.56 -5.91
C ALA A 47 15.15 5.06 -5.54
N GLN A 48 15.65 4.68 -4.36
CA GLN A 48 15.54 3.33 -3.84
C GLN A 48 14.08 2.96 -3.53
N GLN A 49 13.33 3.84 -2.86
CA GLN A 49 11.91 3.61 -2.60
C GLN A 49 11.11 3.41 -3.88
N ALA A 50 11.34 4.26 -4.89
CA ALA A 50 10.70 4.13 -6.20
C ALA A 50 11.05 2.81 -6.89
N THR A 51 12.31 2.37 -6.81
CA THR A 51 12.73 1.06 -7.32
C THR A 51 11.93 -0.08 -6.68
N CYS A 52 11.80 -0.08 -5.35
CA CYS A 52 11.06 -1.12 -4.65
C CYS A 52 9.56 -1.08 -4.93
N TRP A 53 8.97 0.12 -4.98
CA TRP A 53 7.56 0.29 -5.34
C TRP A 53 7.27 -0.27 -6.73
N ASN A 54 8.14 0.00 -7.70
CA ASN A 54 7.98 -0.47 -9.07
C ASN A 54 8.17 -1.99 -9.19
N ALA A 55 9.13 -2.58 -8.45
CA ALA A 55 9.37 -4.01 -8.47
C ALA A 55 8.15 -4.79 -7.95
N TRP A 56 7.61 -4.41 -6.80
CA TRP A 56 6.39 -4.99 -6.26
C TRP A 56 5.16 -4.65 -7.10
N GLY A 57 5.07 -3.41 -7.61
CA GLY A 57 4.02 -2.98 -8.53
C GLY A 57 3.92 -3.88 -9.75
N SER A 58 5.05 -4.25 -10.37
CA SER A 58 5.07 -5.16 -11.51
C SER A 58 4.52 -6.56 -11.19
N ILE A 59 4.78 -7.08 -9.98
CA ILE A 59 4.25 -8.38 -9.52
C ILE A 59 2.72 -8.32 -9.36
N LEU A 60 2.22 -7.19 -8.84
CA LEU A 60 0.80 -6.97 -8.61
C LEU A 60 0.03 -6.69 -9.92
N ASP A 61 0.65 -5.96 -10.84
CA ASP A 61 0.09 -5.72 -12.17
C ASP A 61 0.01 -7.00 -13.00
N ASP A 62 1.03 -7.87 -12.93
CA ASP A 62 0.98 -9.23 -13.50
C ASP A 62 -0.21 -10.01 -12.95
N TRP A 63 -0.35 -10.07 -11.63
CA TRP A 63 -1.47 -10.76 -10.98
C TRP A 63 -2.82 -10.21 -11.45
N LYS A 64 -2.97 -8.89 -11.52
CA LYS A 64 -4.19 -8.24 -12.00
C LYS A 64 -4.47 -8.55 -13.47
N SER A 65 -3.44 -8.59 -14.32
CA SER A 65 -3.57 -8.93 -15.74
C SER A 65 -4.06 -10.36 -15.98
N ASN A 66 -3.72 -11.29 -15.08
CA ASN A 66 -4.21 -12.67 -15.06
C ASN A 66 -5.59 -12.82 -14.38
N GLY A 67 -6.31 -11.71 -14.14
CA GLY A 67 -7.64 -11.70 -13.54
C GLY A 67 -7.64 -11.74 -12.01
N GLY A 68 -6.49 -11.53 -11.37
CA GLY A 68 -6.28 -11.44 -9.93
C GLY A 68 -7.06 -10.30 -9.23
N GLY A 69 -6.70 -10.02 -7.98
CA GLY A 69 -7.27 -8.94 -7.17
C GLY A 69 -8.18 -9.38 -6.04
N LEU A 70 -8.43 -8.46 -5.09
CA LEU A 70 -9.25 -8.75 -3.91
C LEU A 70 -10.69 -8.99 -4.35
N LYS A 71 -11.23 -10.18 -4.09
CA LYS A 71 -12.62 -10.56 -4.43
C LYS A 71 -13.60 -10.04 -3.40
N GLY A 72 -14.88 -10.42 -3.48
CA GLY A 72 -15.91 -9.97 -2.52
C GLY A 72 -15.64 -10.39 -1.06
N SER A 73 -14.77 -11.38 -0.86
CA SER A 73 -14.32 -11.87 0.45
C SER A 73 -12.85 -12.30 0.38
N MET A 74 -12.19 -12.33 1.53
CA MET A 74 -10.86 -12.90 1.67
C MET A 74 -10.84 -14.40 1.36
N LEU A 75 -11.87 -15.17 1.74
CA LEU A 75 -12.00 -16.58 1.33
C LEU A 75 -12.00 -16.75 -0.20
N ALA A 76 -12.75 -15.92 -0.92
CA ALA A 76 -12.80 -15.97 -2.38
C ALA A 76 -11.47 -15.55 -3.02
N THR A 77 -10.80 -14.55 -2.44
CA THR A 77 -9.46 -14.11 -2.85
C THR A 77 -8.44 -15.24 -2.68
N ARG A 78 -8.46 -15.92 -1.53
CA ARG A 78 -7.59 -17.07 -1.25
C ARG A 78 -7.86 -18.23 -2.20
N ALA A 79 -9.12 -18.54 -2.48
CA ALA A 79 -9.49 -19.58 -3.43
C ALA A 79 -8.99 -19.28 -4.85
N GLN A 80 -9.08 -18.02 -5.29
CA GLN A 80 -8.47 -17.61 -6.55
C GLN A 80 -6.97 -17.83 -6.54
N ILE A 81 -6.26 -17.35 -5.51
CA ILE A 81 -4.81 -17.54 -5.40
C ILE A 81 -4.45 -19.02 -5.44
N THR A 82 -5.21 -19.90 -4.81
CA THR A 82 -4.94 -21.33 -4.85
C THR A 82 -5.01 -21.90 -6.27
N ASN A 83 -5.89 -21.35 -7.11
CA ASN A 83 -6.12 -21.81 -8.49
C ASN A 83 -5.30 -21.03 -9.55
N ASP A 84 -4.54 -20.01 -9.15
CA ASP A 84 -3.76 -19.17 -10.05
C ASP A 84 -2.32 -19.69 -10.17
N ASP A 85 -2.06 -20.53 -11.17
CA ASP A 85 -0.73 -21.10 -11.44
C ASP A 85 0.18 -20.17 -12.27
N SER A 86 -0.35 -19.05 -12.77
CA SER A 86 0.38 -18.15 -13.68
C SER A 86 1.08 -17.00 -12.96
N SER A 87 0.44 -16.41 -11.95
CA SER A 87 0.90 -15.13 -11.39
C SER A 87 2.01 -15.31 -10.37
N VAL A 88 3.01 -14.43 -10.42
CA VAL A 88 4.12 -14.43 -9.46
C VAL A 88 3.62 -14.22 -8.03
N LEU A 89 2.68 -13.30 -7.82
CA LEU A 89 2.09 -13.05 -6.49
C LEU A 89 1.41 -14.31 -5.93
N ALA A 90 0.64 -15.01 -6.75
CA ALA A 90 -0.10 -16.18 -6.30
C ALA A 90 0.87 -17.28 -5.84
N LYS A 91 1.96 -17.49 -6.58
CA LYS A 91 3.06 -18.37 -6.17
C LYS A 91 3.71 -17.92 -4.86
N LEU A 92 4.07 -16.64 -4.72
CA LEU A 92 4.66 -16.08 -3.49
C LEU A 92 3.77 -16.34 -2.27
N VAL A 93 2.47 -16.11 -2.40
CA VAL A 93 1.50 -16.33 -1.32
C VAL A 93 1.41 -17.82 -0.96
N ARG A 94 1.39 -18.73 -1.95
CA ARG A 94 1.38 -20.18 -1.69
C ARG A 94 2.68 -20.65 -1.04
N ASP A 95 3.82 -20.16 -1.50
CA ASP A 95 5.14 -20.50 -0.96
C ASP A 95 5.26 -20.01 0.49
N ALA A 96 4.83 -18.78 0.79
CA ALA A 96 4.79 -18.23 2.15
C ALA A 96 3.93 -19.09 3.08
N ARG A 97 2.72 -19.49 2.64
CA ARG A 97 1.85 -20.40 3.40
C ARG A 97 2.54 -21.73 3.68
N SER A 98 3.23 -22.31 2.69
CA SER A 98 3.89 -23.63 2.83
C SER A 98 5.00 -23.67 3.90
N ARG A 99 5.62 -22.52 4.19
CA ARG A 99 6.70 -22.36 5.18
C ARG A 99 6.17 -22.16 6.60
N GLN A 100 4.87 -21.94 6.76
CA GLN A 100 4.22 -21.75 8.06
C GLN A 100 3.68 -23.07 8.61
N SER A 101 3.65 -23.17 9.93
CA SER A 101 2.79 -24.16 10.59
C SER A 101 1.33 -23.74 10.40
N PRO A 102 0.39 -24.67 10.19
CA PRO A 102 -1.03 -24.33 10.10
C PRO A 102 -1.50 -23.58 11.34
N LEU A 103 -2.38 -22.60 11.15
CA LEU A 103 -3.13 -22.01 12.26
C LEU A 103 -3.82 -23.14 13.05
N SER A 104 -3.82 -23.01 14.38
CA SER A 104 -4.61 -23.91 15.23
C SER A 104 -6.06 -23.92 14.77
N GLN A 105 -6.72 -25.08 14.82
CA GLN A 105 -8.14 -25.22 14.47
C GLN A 105 -9.06 -24.33 15.31
N ASP A 106 -8.58 -23.86 16.47
CA ASP A 106 -9.32 -22.93 17.34
C ASP A 106 -9.26 -21.47 16.86
N ALA A 107 -8.43 -21.14 15.87
CA ALA A 107 -8.35 -19.79 15.33
C ALA A 107 -9.47 -19.52 14.33
N ALA A 108 -10.38 -18.60 14.68
CA ALA A 108 -11.45 -18.17 13.79
C ALA A 108 -10.87 -17.39 12.60
N PHE A 109 -11.11 -17.89 11.39
CA PHE A 109 -10.77 -17.17 10.16
C PHE A 109 -11.36 -15.75 10.16
N GLY A 110 -10.58 -14.78 9.71
CA GLY A 110 -10.98 -13.37 9.60
C GLY A 110 -11.03 -12.63 10.94
N SER A 111 -10.68 -13.25 12.07
CA SER A 111 -10.63 -12.56 13.36
C SER A 111 -9.60 -11.42 13.41
N TRP A 112 -9.88 -10.42 14.26
CA TRP A 112 -8.98 -9.31 14.58
C TRP A 112 -9.29 -8.81 16.00
N PRO A 113 -8.31 -8.37 16.81
CA PRO A 113 -6.88 -8.30 16.51
C PRO A 113 -6.20 -9.67 16.54
N ILE A 114 -5.08 -9.77 15.83
CA ILE A 114 -4.13 -10.87 15.93
C ILE A 114 -2.96 -10.45 16.82
N SER A 115 -2.27 -11.41 17.44
CA SER A 115 -1.06 -11.10 18.21
C SER A 115 0.09 -10.66 17.30
N ASP A 116 0.94 -9.75 17.77
CA ASP A 116 2.15 -9.29 17.07
C ASP A 116 3.06 -10.45 16.62
N ASP A 117 3.21 -11.49 17.45
CA ASP A 117 4.04 -12.65 17.11
C ASP A 117 3.46 -13.44 15.93
N ALA A 118 2.14 -13.62 15.88
CA ALA A 118 1.47 -14.24 14.74
C ALA A 118 1.64 -13.40 13.46
N TYR A 119 1.51 -12.08 13.56
CA TYR A 119 1.70 -11.18 12.43
C TYR A 119 3.14 -11.23 11.90
N ARG A 120 4.13 -11.12 12.81
CA ARG A 120 5.57 -11.22 12.48
C ARG A 120 5.92 -12.57 11.84
N SER A 121 5.36 -13.66 12.35
CA SER A 121 5.57 -14.99 11.77
C SER A 121 5.10 -15.08 10.32
N VAL A 122 4.01 -14.39 9.96
CA VAL A 122 3.53 -14.33 8.58
C VAL A 122 4.45 -13.46 7.74
N ILE A 123 4.84 -12.27 8.21
CA ILE A 123 5.76 -11.38 7.50
C ILE A 123 7.07 -12.10 7.16
N PHE A 124 7.68 -12.79 8.12
CA PHE A 124 8.96 -13.49 7.91
C PHE A 124 8.85 -14.73 7.02
N SER A 125 7.64 -15.22 6.75
CA SER A 125 7.44 -16.33 5.80
C SER A 125 7.43 -15.88 4.34
N ILE A 126 7.23 -14.59 4.10
CA ILE A 126 7.17 -14.01 2.75
C ILE A 126 8.60 -13.79 2.28
N ASP A 127 8.87 -14.30 1.09
CA ASP A 127 10.19 -14.34 0.52
C ASP A 127 10.13 -13.88 -0.94
N GLY A 128 10.54 -12.63 -1.15
CA GLY A 128 10.64 -12.01 -2.46
C GLY A 128 11.93 -12.38 -3.21
N GLU A 129 12.77 -13.29 -2.69
CA GLU A 129 14.05 -13.63 -3.29
C GLU A 129 13.89 -14.00 -4.78
N HIS A 130 14.75 -13.41 -5.60
CA HIS A 130 14.74 -13.53 -7.06
C HIS A 130 13.52 -12.94 -7.78
N GLN A 131 12.52 -12.40 -7.07
CA GLN A 131 11.36 -11.70 -7.66
C GLN A 131 11.52 -10.18 -7.62
N VAL A 132 12.19 -9.67 -6.58
CA VAL A 132 12.49 -8.25 -6.40
C VAL A 132 13.98 -8.05 -6.10
N PRO A 133 14.53 -6.84 -6.27
CA PRO A 133 15.87 -6.51 -5.76
C PRO A 133 15.96 -6.84 -4.27
N LYS A 134 17.14 -7.25 -3.80
CA LYS A 134 17.36 -7.73 -2.43
C LYS A 134 16.94 -6.71 -1.37
N GLU A 135 17.26 -5.45 -1.61
CA GLU A 135 16.88 -4.31 -0.77
C GLU A 135 15.36 -4.07 -0.71
N CYS A 136 14.59 -4.69 -1.60
CA CYS A 136 13.15 -4.54 -1.73
C CYS A 136 12.37 -5.77 -1.21
N GLU A 137 13.03 -6.80 -0.68
CA GLU A 137 12.37 -8.04 -0.24
C GLU A 137 11.36 -7.86 0.91
N ALA A 138 11.37 -6.71 1.59
CA ALA A 138 10.40 -6.39 2.62
C ALA A 138 8.96 -6.30 2.05
N PRO A 139 7.97 -7.03 2.57
CA PRO A 139 6.64 -7.07 1.96
C PRO A 139 5.77 -5.84 2.26
N ILE A 140 6.28 -4.85 3.01
CA ILE A 140 5.61 -3.57 3.31
C ILE A 140 5.20 -2.79 2.06
N TRP A 141 5.88 -3.04 0.94
CA TRP A 141 5.56 -2.43 -0.35
C TRP A 141 4.21 -2.88 -0.94
N LEU A 142 3.57 -3.92 -0.36
CA LEU A 142 2.25 -4.40 -0.77
C LEU A 142 1.10 -3.56 -0.19
N ASP A 143 1.31 -2.86 0.93
CA ASP A 143 0.23 -2.25 1.71
C ASP A 143 -0.56 -1.22 0.90
N GLY A 144 0.14 -0.32 0.22
CA GLY A 144 -0.49 0.72 -0.60
C GLY A 144 -1.38 0.14 -1.70
N TRP A 145 -0.97 -0.98 -2.30
CA TRP A 145 -1.75 -1.62 -3.36
C TRP A 145 -3.04 -2.25 -2.83
N PHE A 146 -2.98 -2.96 -1.70
CA PHE A 146 -4.19 -3.55 -1.11
C PHE A 146 -5.22 -2.48 -0.75
N TRP A 147 -4.76 -1.33 -0.29
CA TRP A 147 -5.62 -0.18 -0.04
C TRP A 147 -6.22 0.37 -1.34
N ASP A 148 -5.41 0.57 -2.38
CA ASP A 148 -5.89 1.07 -3.66
C ASP A 148 -6.89 0.14 -4.35
N ASP A 149 -6.76 -1.20 -4.20
CA ASP A 149 -7.71 -2.19 -4.76
C ASP A 149 -9.08 -2.22 -4.03
N LEU A 150 -9.15 -1.67 -2.82
CA LEU A 150 -10.40 -1.45 -2.11
C LEU A 150 -11.02 -0.09 -2.38
N ARG A 151 -10.22 0.89 -2.79
CA ARG A 151 -10.68 2.24 -3.13
C ARG A 151 -11.21 2.32 -4.56
N PHE A 152 -11.87 3.44 -4.86
CA PHE A 152 -12.37 3.76 -6.20
C PHE A 152 -13.46 2.82 -6.73
N VAL A 153 -14.29 2.31 -5.82
CA VAL A 153 -15.49 1.55 -6.17
C VAL A 153 -16.43 2.45 -6.96
N ASP A 154 -16.83 2.01 -8.15
CA ASP A 154 -17.73 2.75 -9.05
C ASP A 154 -17.25 4.17 -9.40
N GLY A 155 -15.93 4.40 -9.39
CA GLY A 155 -15.33 5.69 -9.71
C GLY A 155 -15.45 6.76 -8.62
N ASP A 156 -15.89 6.39 -7.41
CA ASP A 156 -15.99 7.30 -6.27
C ASP A 156 -14.70 7.21 -5.40
N PRO A 157 -13.88 8.27 -5.35
CA PRO A 157 -12.62 8.27 -4.59
C PRO A 157 -12.82 8.28 -3.06
N LEU A 158 -14.06 8.52 -2.60
CA LEU A 158 -14.44 8.54 -1.19
C LEU A 158 -15.04 7.21 -0.72
N LYS A 159 -15.32 6.28 -1.62
CA LYS A 159 -15.85 4.96 -1.26
C LYS A 159 -14.74 3.94 -1.14
N VAL A 160 -14.74 3.26 0.00
CA VAL A 160 -13.93 2.07 0.25
C VAL A 160 -14.85 0.85 0.24
N ARG A 161 -14.49 -0.16 -0.55
CA ARG A 161 -15.16 -1.46 -0.51
C ARG A 161 -14.70 -2.20 0.73
N ARG A 162 -15.66 -2.77 1.45
CA ARG A 162 -15.41 -3.73 2.52
C ARG A 162 -15.51 -5.17 2.00
N LEU A 163 -14.57 -6.01 2.41
CA LEU A 163 -14.65 -7.46 2.19
C LEU A 163 -15.69 -8.07 3.14
N SER A 164 -16.52 -9.00 2.66
CA SER A 164 -17.68 -9.48 3.43
C SER A 164 -17.33 -10.27 4.68
N ASP A 165 -16.11 -10.82 4.76
CA ASP A 165 -15.55 -11.53 5.91
C ASP A 165 -14.67 -10.66 6.82
N MET A 166 -14.56 -9.35 6.53
CA MET A 166 -13.84 -8.41 7.37
C MET A 166 -14.66 -8.07 8.63
N PRO A 167 -14.14 -8.30 9.85
CA PRO A 167 -14.87 -8.15 11.11
C PRO A 167 -15.18 -6.68 11.42
N LEU A 168 -16.42 -6.37 11.82
CA LEU A 168 -16.90 -4.99 12.04
C LEU A 168 -16.05 -4.15 13.02
N SER A 169 -15.20 -4.78 13.82
CA SER A 169 -14.23 -4.11 14.69
C SER A 169 -13.09 -3.41 13.95
N ILE A 170 -12.86 -3.76 12.68
CA ILE A 170 -11.91 -3.07 11.80
C ILE A 170 -12.60 -1.88 11.17
N ASP A 171 -12.01 -0.69 11.35
CA ASP A 171 -12.38 0.48 10.59
C ASP A 171 -11.99 0.28 9.12
N GLY A 172 -13.00 0.12 8.26
CA GLY A 172 -12.80 -0.10 6.83
C GLY A 172 -12.30 1.15 6.11
N ASP A 173 -12.39 2.33 6.74
CA ASP A 173 -11.91 3.60 6.21
C ASP A 173 -10.47 3.91 6.69
N ASP A 174 -9.94 3.16 7.65
CA ASP A 174 -8.54 3.23 8.06
C ASP A 174 -7.66 2.32 7.15
N PRO A 175 -6.74 2.90 6.36
CA PRO A 175 -5.84 2.14 5.52
C PRO A 175 -5.03 1.12 6.31
N HIS A 176 -4.53 1.48 7.49
CA HIS A 176 -3.57 0.66 8.22
C HIS A 176 -4.22 -0.61 8.77
N ASP A 177 -5.36 -0.48 9.45
CA ASP A 177 -6.09 -1.62 9.99
C ASP A 177 -6.60 -2.55 8.89
N THR A 178 -7.06 -1.95 7.79
CA THR A 178 -7.55 -2.68 6.63
C THR A 178 -6.44 -3.46 5.92
N THR A 179 -5.30 -2.82 5.61
CA THR A 179 -4.20 -3.49 4.90
C THR A 179 -3.55 -4.55 5.76
N ASN A 180 -3.36 -4.32 7.06
CA ASN A 180 -2.81 -5.34 7.97
C ASN A 180 -3.70 -6.59 8.05
N TRP A 181 -5.02 -6.41 8.12
CA TRP A 181 -5.95 -7.53 8.11
C TRP A 181 -5.90 -8.29 6.78
N ILE A 182 -5.92 -7.58 5.66
CA ILE A 182 -5.80 -8.19 4.31
C ILE A 182 -4.51 -8.97 4.21
N PHE A 183 -3.39 -8.33 4.54
CA PHE A 183 -2.06 -8.89 4.49
C PHE A 183 -1.99 -10.18 5.30
N TYR A 184 -2.36 -10.14 6.58
CA TYR A 184 -2.31 -11.33 7.42
C TYR A 184 -3.17 -12.47 6.85
N TRP A 185 -4.45 -12.21 6.57
CA TRP A 185 -5.37 -13.25 6.15
C TRP A 185 -5.12 -13.73 4.72
N LEU A 186 -4.38 -12.99 3.89
CA LEU A 186 -3.92 -13.44 2.59
C LEU A 186 -2.76 -14.43 2.72
N PHE A 187 -1.79 -14.14 3.57
CA PHE A 187 -0.54 -14.90 3.66
C PHE A 187 -0.55 -16.01 4.71
N VAL A 188 -1.43 -15.96 5.71
CA VAL A 188 -1.45 -16.98 6.76
C VAL A 188 -1.93 -18.35 6.24
N ARG A 189 -1.35 -19.41 6.80
CA ARG A 189 -1.73 -20.80 6.54
C ARG A 189 -2.94 -21.24 7.40
N ILE A 190 -4.00 -21.78 6.78
CA ILE A 190 -5.27 -22.16 7.45
C ILE A 190 -5.77 -23.58 7.11
N ASP A 191 -5.05 -24.33 6.26
CA ASP A 191 -5.41 -25.66 5.76
C ASP A 191 -5.19 -26.79 6.77
#